data_AF-A0A2V4E4Q6-F1
#
_entry.id   AF-A0A2V4E4Q6-F1
#
_cell.length_a   1.000
_cell.length_b   1.000
_cell.length_c   1.000
_cell.angle_alpha   90.00
_cell.angle_beta   90.00
_cell.angle_gamma   90.00
#
_symmetry.space_group_name_H-M   'P 1'
#
loop_
_entity.id
_entity.type
_entity.pdbx_description
1 polymer ?
#
loop_
_entity_poly.entity_id
_entity_poly.type
_entity_poly.pdbx_seq_one_letter_code
_entity_poly.pdbx_strand_id
1 'polypeptide(L)'
;MKNLSIKKVALGIFLAGYAATSAYADFSPAVANAPIQGNAPVIYNRDGTQQRKMFVRITNDEAGNTAIGNTVHAKVGNYIHIFYKLKDADGDMDNDTDHSVANTLTVYKKTLRDTSWVQVDVNAQSRNTGEDGHIYFQITSAMAGANIIGFTLQEVTPFGTPRENKWLQVSNIWQTNPPVVIGGKEVPTIDESGPGEIDPDNPIGPIESDATRMGIFKLDARGTPIWDKNLADRSVSAGTTDPALIPKYGDKLAAVVWTASEANVGNSYPDLGETSPTDTDQSQAYTFTWSLTGTADGIAANTTENVTQGVSVDSTHKWGIIELGTNNSVYNSLNGGAYKAGIQGFQLQVEAR
;
A
#
# COMPACT_ATOMS: atom_id res chain seq x y z
N MET A 1 -98.85 -6.65 -42.00
CA MET A 1 -98.15 -5.99 -40.88
C MET A 1 -97.58 -7.04 -39.92
N LYS A 2 -96.42 -7.60 -40.26
CA LYS A 2 -95.56 -8.45 -39.41
C LYS A 2 -94.17 -8.20 -39.97
N ASN A 3 -93.35 -7.36 -39.32
CA ASN A 3 -91.90 -7.18 -39.58
C ASN A 3 -91.24 -6.01 -38.80
N LEU A 4 -91.93 -5.38 -37.84
CA LEU A 4 -91.34 -4.28 -37.05
C LEU A 4 -90.70 -4.70 -35.71
N SER A 5 -90.92 -5.95 -35.26
CA SER A 5 -90.43 -6.39 -33.94
C SER A 5 -88.98 -6.91 -33.96
N ILE A 6 -88.53 -7.53 -35.06
CA ILE A 6 -87.17 -8.09 -35.18
C ILE A 6 -86.11 -6.99 -35.30
N LYS A 7 -86.40 -5.86 -35.96
CA LYS A 7 -85.45 -4.74 -36.11
C LYS A 7 -85.16 -3.99 -34.80
N LYS A 8 -86.09 -3.96 -33.84
CA LYS A 8 -85.87 -3.32 -32.53
C LYS A 8 -85.04 -4.17 -31.57
N VAL A 9 -85.18 -5.51 -31.63
CA VAL A 9 -84.40 -6.44 -30.81
C VAL A 9 -82.95 -6.53 -31.30
N ALA A 10 -82.73 -6.55 -32.62
CA ALA A 10 -81.38 -6.56 -33.19
C ALA A 10 -80.59 -5.26 -32.91
N LEU A 11 -81.24 -4.09 -32.95
CA LEU A 11 -80.59 -2.82 -32.63
C LEU A 11 -80.31 -2.66 -31.12
N GLY A 12 -81.18 -3.22 -30.26
CA GLY A 12 -80.97 -3.27 -28.81
C GLY A 12 -79.78 -4.17 -28.41
N ILE A 13 -79.62 -5.31 -29.07
CA ILE A 13 -78.48 -6.22 -28.85
C ILE A 13 -77.18 -5.65 -29.44
N PHE A 14 -77.24 -4.92 -30.55
CA PHE A 14 -76.07 -4.26 -31.14
C PHE A 14 -75.57 -3.06 -30.32
N LEU A 15 -76.47 -2.26 -29.73
CA LEU A 15 -76.10 -1.18 -28.80
C LEU A 15 -75.63 -1.72 -27.44
N ALA A 16 -76.23 -2.80 -26.93
CA ALA A 16 -75.77 -3.43 -25.69
C ALA A 16 -74.41 -4.14 -25.86
N GLY A 17 -74.14 -4.71 -27.04
CA GLY A 17 -72.83 -5.27 -27.40
C GLY A 17 -71.72 -4.21 -27.47
N TYR A 18 -72.00 -3.03 -28.04
CA TYR A 18 -71.04 -1.92 -28.10
C TYR A 18 -70.78 -1.27 -26.73
N ALA A 19 -71.80 -1.21 -25.86
CA ALA A 19 -71.63 -0.69 -24.50
C ALA A 19 -70.94 -1.70 -23.55
N ALA A 20 -71.13 -3.01 -23.78
CA ALA A 20 -70.48 -4.06 -22.98
C ALA A 20 -69.01 -4.29 -23.36
N THR A 21 -68.58 -3.96 -24.59
CA THR A 21 -67.15 -4.03 -24.98
C THR A 21 -66.33 -2.82 -24.55
N SER A 22 -66.96 -1.74 -24.09
CA SER A 22 -66.29 -0.53 -23.57
C SER A 22 -66.27 -0.43 -22.04
N ALA A 23 -66.80 -1.42 -21.33
CA ALA A 23 -66.86 -1.45 -19.87
C ALA A 23 -66.25 -2.74 -19.35
N TYR A 24 -64.92 -2.88 -19.49
CA TYR A 24 -63.96 -3.54 -18.60
C TYR A 24 -62.61 -3.59 -19.33
N ALA A 25 -62.10 -2.43 -19.75
CA ALA A 25 -60.70 -2.22 -19.45
C ALA A 25 -60.71 -1.93 -17.95
N ASP A 26 -60.20 -2.87 -17.16
CA ASP A 26 -59.87 -2.58 -15.78
C ASP A 26 -58.87 -1.42 -15.82
N PHE A 27 -59.36 -0.20 -15.62
CA PHE A 27 -58.54 1.00 -15.45
C PHE A 27 -57.95 1.06 -14.03
N SER A 28 -57.98 -0.05 -13.30
CA SER A 28 -57.01 -0.23 -12.23
C SER A 28 -55.62 -0.01 -12.83
N PRO A 29 -54.79 0.87 -12.26
CA PRO A 29 -53.42 1.01 -12.73
C PRO A 29 -52.78 -0.38 -12.71
N ALA A 30 -52.44 -0.89 -13.89
CA ALA A 30 -51.66 -2.12 -14.00
C ALA A 30 -50.28 -1.82 -13.44
N VAL A 31 -50.04 -2.24 -12.21
CA VAL A 31 -48.74 -2.08 -11.56
C VAL A 31 -47.87 -3.25 -12.01
N ALA A 32 -46.75 -2.96 -12.64
CA ALA A 32 -45.74 -3.97 -12.89
C ALA A 32 -45.26 -4.53 -11.53
N ASN A 33 -45.29 -5.85 -11.37
CA ASN A 33 -44.84 -6.49 -10.12
C ASN A 33 -43.32 -6.37 -9.90
N ALA A 34 -42.56 -6.07 -10.95
CA ALA A 34 -41.13 -5.84 -10.90
C ALA A 34 -40.83 -4.34 -11.06
N PRO A 35 -39.90 -3.77 -10.27
CA PRO A 35 -39.41 -2.43 -10.52
C PRO A 35 -38.67 -2.37 -11.87
N ILE A 36 -38.67 -1.19 -12.50
CA ILE A 36 -37.80 -0.92 -13.65
C ILE A 36 -36.36 -0.91 -13.14
N GLN A 37 -35.49 -1.71 -13.78
CA GLN A 37 -34.06 -1.70 -13.51
C GLN A 37 -33.37 -0.77 -14.50
N GLY A 38 -32.46 0.06 -13.97
CA GLY A 38 -31.51 0.87 -14.73
C GLY A 38 -30.28 0.05 -15.13
N ASN A 39 -29.19 0.74 -15.45
CA ASN A 39 -27.91 0.12 -15.71
C ASN A 39 -27.05 0.10 -14.45
N ALA A 40 -26.01 -0.74 -14.44
CA ALA A 40 -25.04 -0.76 -13.36
C ALA A 40 -23.89 0.20 -13.71
N PRO A 41 -23.46 1.06 -12.77
CA PRO A 41 -22.35 1.96 -13.01
C PRO A 41 -21.05 1.16 -13.14
N VAL A 42 -20.15 1.64 -13.98
CA VAL A 42 -18.84 1.02 -14.22
C VAL A 42 -17.76 2.08 -14.11
N ILE A 43 -16.69 1.75 -13.41
CA ILE A 43 -15.49 2.58 -13.33
C ILE A 43 -14.69 2.44 -14.61
N TYR A 44 -14.16 3.55 -15.13
CA TYR A 44 -13.24 3.62 -16.25
C TYR A 44 -11.96 4.33 -15.83
N ASN A 45 -10.89 4.11 -16.58
CA ASN A 45 -9.68 4.92 -16.45
C ASN A 45 -9.98 6.42 -16.64
N ARG A 46 -9.01 7.28 -16.29
CA ARG A 46 -9.17 8.75 -16.32
C ARG A 46 -9.62 9.28 -17.69
N ASP A 47 -9.17 8.64 -18.77
CA ASP A 47 -9.54 9.04 -20.13
C ASP A 47 -10.93 8.52 -20.55
N GLY A 48 -11.54 7.64 -19.75
CA GLY A 48 -12.89 7.13 -19.92
C GLY A 48 -13.02 6.06 -21.01
N THR A 49 -11.93 5.38 -21.37
CA THR A 49 -11.83 4.47 -22.53
C THR A 49 -11.71 3.01 -22.13
N GLN A 50 -11.18 2.70 -20.95
CA GLN A 50 -10.96 1.34 -20.48
C GLN A 50 -11.73 1.07 -19.20
N GLN A 51 -12.61 0.07 -19.22
CA GLN A 51 -13.38 -0.36 -18.06
C GLN A 51 -12.49 -0.93 -16.97
N ARG A 52 -12.91 -0.72 -15.72
CA ARG A 52 -12.38 -1.28 -14.48
C ARG A 52 -10.89 -1.04 -14.35
N LYS A 53 -10.49 0.20 -14.63
CA LYS A 53 -9.14 0.70 -14.40
C LYS A 53 -9.23 2.04 -13.69
N MET A 54 -8.23 2.32 -12.88
CA MET A 54 -8.05 3.53 -12.13
C MET A 54 -6.63 4.01 -12.36
N PHE A 55 -6.41 5.30 -12.17
CA PHE A 55 -5.08 5.90 -12.18
C PHE A 55 -4.66 6.24 -10.75
N VAL A 56 -3.54 5.68 -10.29
CA VAL A 56 -3.00 5.99 -8.95
C VAL A 56 -1.77 6.87 -9.03
N ARG A 57 -1.75 7.92 -8.21
CA ARG A 57 -0.62 8.82 -8.02
C ARG A 57 -0.33 9.02 -6.54
N ILE A 58 0.95 9.10 -6.18
CA ILE A 58 1.39 9.44 -4.82
C ILE A 58 2.11 10.79 -4.85
N THR A 59 1.67 11.73 -4.02
CA THR A 59 2.20 13.09 -3.97
C THR A 59 2.53 13.51 -2.54
N ASN A 60 3.12 14.69 -2.37
CA ASN A 60 3.37 15.30 -1.05
C ASN A 60 2.31 16.34 -0.66
N ASP A 61 1.22 16.47 -1.42
CA ASP A 61 0.18 17.48 -1.19
C ASP A 61 -1.24 16.92 -1.45
N GLU A 62 -2.26 17.61 -0.92
CA GLU A 62 -3.65 17.19 -1.10
C GLU A 62 -4.19 17.44 -2.52
N ALA A 63 -3.52 18.29 -3.31
CA ALA A 63 -3.99 18.62 -4.65
C ALA A 63 -3.72 17.49 -5.65
N GLY A 64 -2.66 16.69 -5.44
CA GLY A 64 -2.40 15.51 -6.25
C GLY A 64 -1.86 15.80 -7.65
N ASN A 65 -1.25 16.97 -7.85
CA ASN A 65 -0.87 17.44 -9.20
C ASN A 65 0.38 16.74 -9.74
N THR A 66 1.36 16.48 -8.88
CA THR A 66 2.69 16.01 -9.30
C THR A 66 3.16 14.88 -8.41
N ALA A 67 3.59 13.76 -9.00
CA ALA A 67 4.19 12.67 -8.26
C ALA A 67 5.55 13.07 -7.68
N ILE A 68 5.97 12.40 -6.60
CA ILE A 68 7.17 12.78 -5.84
C ILE A 68 8.47 12.43 -6.57
N GLY A 69 8.43 11.45 -7.48
CA GLY A 69 9.57 10.92 -8.22
C GLY A 69 9.83 9.44 -7.89
N ASN A 70 10.24 8.67 -8.89
CA ASN A 70 10.47 7.21 -8.78
C ASN A 70 11.84 6.81 -8.22
N THR A 71 12.66 7.78 -7.82
CA THR A 71 13.96 7.56 -7.18
C THR A 71 13.92 7.66 -5.66
N VAL A 72 12.74 7.89 -5.08
CA VAL A 72 12.56 8.05 -3.63
C VAL A 72 11.47 7.12 -3.11
N HIS A 73 11.53 6.82 -1.82
CA HIS A 73 10.50 6.06 -1.13
C HIS A 73 9.28 6.93 -0.79
N ALA A 74 8.10 6.32 -0.82
CA ALA A 74 6.90 6.93 -0.25
C ALA A 74 7.08 7.10 1.27
N LYS A 75 6.50 8.13 1.85
CA LYS A 75 6.65 8.49 3.26
C LYS A 75 5.31 8.64 3.96
N VAL A 76 5.28 8.35 5.25
CA VAL A 76 4.19 8.80 6.13
C VAL A 76 4.02 10.32 5.96
N GLY A 77 2.79 10.77 5.78
CA GLY A 77 2.46 12.17 5.51
C GLY A 77 2.27 12.50 4.01
N ASN A 78 2.77 11.66 3.09
CA ASN A 78 2.44 11.78 1.67
C ASN A 78 0.97 11.42 1.42
N TYR A 79 0.47 11.66 0.20
CA TYR A 79 -0.92 11.40 -0.18
C TYR A 79 -1.01 10.38 -1.31
N ILE A 80 -1.92 9.42 -1.18
CA ILE A 80 -2.32 8.51 -2.27
C ILE A 80 -3.58 9.09 -2.90
N HIS A 81 -3.58 9.22 -4.23
CA HIS A 81 -4.69 9.72 -5.04
C HIS A 81 -5.13 8.63 -6.03
N ILE A 82 -6.42 8.37 -6.08
CA ILE A 82 -7.08 7.41 -6.97
C ILE A 82 -8.02 8.20 -7.87
N PHE A 83 -7.74 8.23 -9.16
CA PHE A 83 -8.54 8.93 -10.17
C PHE A 83 -9.25 7.94 -11.08
N TYR A 84 -10.50 8.23 -11.41
CA TYR A 84 -11.33 7.38 -12.25
C TYR A 84 -12.45 8.16 -12.92
N LYS A 85 -13.14 7.52 -13.88
CA LYS A 85 -14.42 7.98 -14.39
C LYS A 85 -15.53 7.00 -14.06
N LEU A 86 -16.56 7.42 -13.33
CA LEU A 86 -17.75 6.60 -13.11
C LEU A 86 -18.76 6.89 -14.21
N LYS A 87 -19.10 5.87 -15.00
CA LYS A 87 -20.10 5.99 -16.06
C LYS A 87 -21.28 5.10 -15.78
N ASP A 88 -22.46 5.67 -15.90
CA ASP A 88 -23.72 4.95 -15.93
C ASP A 88 -24.47 5.26 -17.22
N ALA A 89 -25.05 4.25 -17.86
CA ALA A 89 -25.68 4.39 -19.16
C ALA A 89 -27.06 5.09 -19.09
N ASP A 90 -27.68 5.12 -17.91
CA ASP A 90 -28.87 5.93 -17.65
C ASP A 90 -28.56 7.35 -17.12
N GLY A 91 -27.27 7.66 -16.90
CA GLY A 91 -26.80 9.00 -16.52
C GLY A 91 -26.71 9.24 -15.02
N ASP A 92 -26.89 8.21 -14.19
CA ASP A 92 -26.63 8.30 -12.75
C ASP A 92 -25.15 8.61 -12.48
N MET A 93 -24.89 9.50 -11.51
CA MET A 93 -23.55 9.96 -11.17
C MET A 93 -23.30 9.81 -9.67
N ASP A 94 -22.05 9.57 -9.30
CA ASP A 94 -21.59 9.84 -7.94
C ASP A 94 -21.35 11.34 -7.80
N ASN A 95 -21.84 11.92 -6.71
CA ASN A 95 -21.77 13.36 -6.49
C ASN A 95 -20.94 13.69 -5.24
N ASP A 96 -20.56 14.96 -5.13
CA ASP A 96 -19.69 15.46 -4.07
C ASP A 96 -20.39 15.61 -2.70
N THR A 97 -21.65 15.17 -2.60
CA THR A 97 -22.40 15.12 -1.33
C THR A 97 -22.53 13.68 -0.82
N ASP A 98 -22.74 12.73 -1.71
CA ASP A 98 -22.97 11.32 -1.36
C ASP A 98 -21.66 10.52 -1.28
N HIS A 99 -20.66 10.84 -2.10
CA HIS A 99 -19.36 10.16 -2.12
C HIS A 99 -19.48 8.62 -2.17
N SER A 100 -20.43 8.11 -2.95
CA SER A 100 -20.89 6.72 -2.89
C SER A 100 -19.76 5.73 -3.14
N VAL A 101 -18.88 6.00 -4.11
CA VAL A 101 -17.72 5.13 -4.37
C VAL A 101 -16.70 5.25 -3.24
N ALA A 102 -16.35 6.47 -2.84
CA ALA A 102 -15.33 6.73 -1.81
C ALA A 102 -15.69 6.10 -0.46
N ASN A 103 -16.97 6.10 -0.09
CA ASN A 103 -17.48 5.50 1.15
C ASN A 103 -17.31 3.96 1.19
N THR A 104 -17.02 3.33 0.05
CA THR A 104 -16.75 1.88 0.00
C THR A 104 -15.27 1.54 0.11
N LEU A 105 -14.38 2.54 0.07
CA LEU A 105 -12.94 2.33 0.13
C LEU A 105 -12.54 1.56 1.38
N THR A 106 -11.72 0.53 1.22
CA THR A 106 -11.02 -0.09 2.33
C THR A 106 -9.59 -0.35 1.93
N VAL A 107 -8.66 0.16 2.73
CA VAL A 107 -7.22 0.11 2.45
C VAL A 107 -6.59 -1.00 3.27
N TYR A 108 -5.65 -1.69 2.65
CA TYR A 108 -4.88 -2.76 3.26
C TYR A 108 -3.40 -2.53 3.05
N LYS A 109 -2.61 -3.01 4.00
CA LYS A 109 -1.15 -3.08 3.87
C LYS A 109 -0.68 -4.51 4.00
N LYS A 110 0.49 -4.76 3.44
CA LYS A 110 1.28 -5.96 3.65
C LYS A 110 2.75 -5.56 3.69
N THR A 111 3.49 -6.17 4.61
CA THR A 111 4.94 -5.94 4.76
C THR A 111 5.67 -7.18 4.22
N LEU A 112 6.97 -7.11 4.01
CA LEU A 112 7.70 -8.32 3.62
C LEU A 112 7.73 -9.39 4.73
N ARG A 113 7.61 -8.99 6.00
CA ARG A 113 7.61 -9.91 7.15
C ARG A 113 6.23 -10.49 7.42
N ASP A 114 5.21 -9.64 7.41
CA ASP A 114 3.82 -10.06 7.57
C ASP A 114 3.19 -10.23 6.20
N THR A 115 3.07 -11.49 5.78
CA THR A 115 2.46 -11.84 4.50
C THR A 115 0.93 -11.79 4.53
N SER A 116 0.35 -11.51 5.70
CA SER A 116 -1.09 -11.31 5.86
C SER A 116 -1.46 -9.87 5.54
N TRP A 117 -2.65 -9.68 5.01
CA TRP A 117 -3.20 -8.36 4.77
C TRP A 117 -3.76 -7.79 6.07
N VAL A 118 -3.31 -6.59 6.40
CA VAL A 118 -3.79 -5.85 7.56
C VAL A 118 -4.58 -4.65 7.05
N GLN A 119 -5.84 -4.55 7.45
CA GLN A 119 -6.65 -3.36 7.15
C GLN A 119 -6.06 -2.14 7.85
N VAL A 120 -6.04 -1.00 7.15
CA VAL A 120 -5.59 0.28 7.69
C VAL A 120 -6.73 1.28 7.60
N ASP A 121 -7.00 1.93 8.73
CA ASP A 121 -7.95 3.04 8.76
C ASP A 121 -7.32 4.28 8.12
N VAL A 122 -8.06 4.88 7.19
CA VAL A 122 -7.65 6.09 6.47
C VAL A 122 -8.75 7.13 6.55
N ASN A 123 -8.35 8.40 6.63
CA ASN A 123 -9.27 9.51 6.45
C ASN A 123 -9.36 9.83 4.95
N ALA A 124 -10.17 9.07 4.22
CA ALA A 124 -10.39 9.28 2.80
C ALA A 124 -11.27 10.50 2.55
N GLN A 125 -10.82 11.34 1.63
CA GLN A 125 -11.55 12.47 1.09
C GLN A 125 -11.85 12.17 -0.38
N SER A 126 -12.90 12.79 -0.92
CA SER A 126 -13.17 12.68 -2.36
C SER A 126 -13.65 13.97 -2.96
N ARG A 127 -13.46 14.09 -4.27
CA ARG A 127 -13.90 15.20 -5.11
C ARG A 127 -14.49 14.62 -6.38
N ASN A 128 -15.79 14.80 -6.58
CA ASN A 128 -16.49 14.29 -7.74
C ASN A 128 -17.00 15.45 -8.61
N THR A 129 -16.74 15.41 -9.92
CA THR A 129 -17.24 16.40 -10.88
C THR A 129 -17.78 15.70 -12.12
N GLY A 130 -19.10 15.50 -12.17
CA GLY A 130 -19.72 14.73 -13.23
C GLY A 130 -19.29 13.27 -13.18
N GLU A 131 -18.76 12.75 -14.28
CA GLU A 131 -18.18 11.40 -14.33
C GLU A 131 -16.81 11.31 -13.63
N ASP A 132 -16.10 12.43 -13.47
CA ASP A 132 -14.75 12.43 -12.90
C ASP A 132 -14.80 12.22 -11.38
N GLY A 133 -14.19 11.12 -10.93
CA GLY A 133 -14.06 10.77 -9.53
C GLY A 133 -12.60 10.84 -9.07
N HIS A 134 -12.40 11.42 -7.90
CA HIS A 134 -11.09 11.52 -7.26
C HIS A 134 -11.21 11.18 -5.78
N ILE A 135 -10.50 10.15 -5.33
CA ILE A 135 -10.37 9.78 -3.91
C ILE A 135 -8.92 10.04 -3.49
N TYR A 136 -8.70 10.61 -2.31
CA TYR A 136 -7.36 10.78 -1.77
C TYR A 136 -7.33 10.64 -0.26
N PHE A 137 -6.20 10.19 0.27
CA PHE A 137 -5.95 10.12 1.70
C PHE A 137 -4.46 10.24 2.00
N GLN A 138 -4.15 10.72 3.20
CA GLN A 138 -2.78 10.78 3.68
C GLN A 138 -2.30 9.39 4.13
N ILE A 139 -1.07 9.04 3.78
CA ILE A 139 -0.36 7.86 4.28
C ILE A 139 -0.12 8.04 5.78
N THR A 140 -0.74 7.17 6.58
CA THR A 140 -0.68 7.24 8.04
C THR A 140 0.52 6.48 8.60
N SER A 141 0.88 6.73 9.86
CA SER A 141 1.95 5.98 10.55
C SER A 141 1.70 4.47 10.58
N ALA A 142 0.43 4.04 10.57
CA ALA A 142 0.06 2.64 10.48
C ALA A 142 0.51 1.97 9.17
N MET A 143 0.81 2.73 8.12
CA MET A 143 1.32 2.22 6.84
C MET A 143 2.84 2.14 6.78
N ALA A 144 3.55 2.63 7.79
CA ALA A 144 5.01 2.59 7.81
C ALA A 144 5.52 1.15 7.64
N GLY A 145 6.52 0.98 6.77
CA GLY A 145 7.10 -0.31 6.41
C GLY A 145 6.31 -1.14 5.40
N ALA A 146 5.14 -0.67 4.94
CA ALA A 146 4.38 -1.43 3.96
C ALA A 146 5.11 -1.48 2.62
N ASN A 147 5.37 -2.69 2.13
CA ASN A 147 5.91 -2.96 0.80
C ASN A 147 4.81 -3.07 -0.25
N ILE A 148 3.60 -3.34 0.20
CA ILE A 148 2.41 -3.45 -0.64
C ILE A 148 1.29 -2.70 0.05
N ILE A 149 0.67 -1.80 -0.69
CA ILE A 149 -0.59 -1.15 -0.32
C ILE A 149 -1.63 -1.58 -1.35
N GLY A 150 -2.76 -2.07 -0.87
CA GLY A 150 -3.92 -2.45 -1.67
C GLY A 150 -5.18 -1.76 -1.16
N PHE A 151 -6.23 -1.83 -1.96
CA PHE A 151 -7.55 -1.36 -1.56
C PHE A 151 -8.67 -2.11 -2.29
N THR A 152 -9.87 -2.05 -1.70
CA THR A 152 -11.11 -2.44 -2.38
C THR A 152 -12.02 -1.23 -2.57
N LEU A 153 -12.73 -1.21 -3.70
CA LEU A 153 -13.71 -0.19 -4.06
C LEU A 153 -14.92 -0.84 -4.74
N GLN A 154 -16.11 -0.29 -4.57
CA GLN A 154 -17.31 -0.75 -5.24
C GLN A 154 -17.72 0.24 -6.35
N GLU A 155 -18.14 -0.31 -7.49
CA GLU A 155 -18.76 0.48 -8.56
C GLU A 155 -20.22 0.77 -8.15
N VAL A 156 -20.51 1.97 -7.65
CA VAL A 156 -21.82 2.32 -7.08
C VAL A 156 -22.15 3.81 -7.25
N THR A 157 -23.42 4.11 -7.47
CA THR A 157 -24.01 5.45 -7.44
C THR A 157 -25.03 5.53 -6.29
N PRO A 158 -25.41 6.75 -5.84
CA PRO A 158 -26.47 6.92 -4.85
C PRO A 158 -27.83 6.46 -5.38
N PHE A 159 -27.99 6.42 -6.70
CA PHE A 159 -29.20 6.03 -7.42
C PHE A 159 -29.04 4.62 -8.05
N GLY A 160 -30.06 4.18 -8.79
CA GLY A 160 -29.95 2.96 -9.59
C GLY A 160 -30.14 1.61 -8.86
N THR A 161 -30.88 0.73 -9.53
CA THR A 161 -30.77 -0.73 -9.36
C THR A 161 -30.57 -1.32 -10.76
N PRO A 162 -29.68 -2.30 -10.98
CA PRO A 162 -29.01 -3.12 -9.97
C PRO A 162 -27.69 -2.54 -9.45
N ARG A 163 -27.45 -2.71 -8.14
CA ARG A 163 -26.08 -2.72 -7.60
C ARG A 163 -25.54 -4.12 -7.84
N GLU A 164 -24.73 -4.33 -8.88
CA GLU A 164 -24.20 -5.66 -9.20
C GLU A 164 -23.26 -6.23 -8.10
N ASN A 165 -22.98 -5.48 -7.03
CA ASN A 165 -22.06 -5.85 -5.95
C ASN A 165 -20.68 -6.25 -6.49
N LYS A 166 -20.26 -5.63 -7.60
CA LYS A 166 -18.91 -5.79 -8.13
C LYS A 166 -17.95 -4.93 -7.33
N TRP A 167 -17.01 -5.60 -6.68
CA TRP A 167 -15.91 -4.96 -6.00
C TRP A 167 -14.67 -5.07 -6.87
N LEU A 168 -13.97 -3.95 -7.02
CA LEU A 168 -12.64 -3.87 -7.60
C LEU A 168 -11.63 -4.06 -6.47
N GLN A 169 -10.73 -5.00 -6.66
CA GLN A 169 -9.66 -5.32 -5.73
C GLN A 169 -8.32 -4.97 -6.37
N VAL A 170 -7.66 -3.95 -5.81
CA VAL A 170 -6.28 -3.58 -6.09
C VAL A 170 -5.45 -4.11 -4.95
N SER A 171 -4.45 -4.92 -5.24
CA SER A 171 -3.58 -5.43 -4.19
C SER A 171 -2.32 -4.60 -4.06
N ASN A 172 -1.77 -4.09 -5.16
CA ASN A 172 -0.53 -3.34 -5.14
C ASN A 172 -0.65 -2.08 -6.00
N ILE A 173 -0.69 -0.93 -5.34
CA ILE A 173 -0.75 0.39 -5.99
C ILE A 173 0.46 0.71 -6.88
N TRP A 174 1.56 -0.03 -6.77
CA TRP A 174 2.75 0.12 -7.62
C TRP A 174 2.72 -0.79 -8.86
N GLN A 175 1.71 -1.65 -9.01
CA GLN A 175 1.56 -2.53 -10.17
C GLN A 175 0.64 -1.91 -11.24
N THR A 176 0.83 -2.26 -12.50
CA THR A 176 0.00 -1.77 -13.61
C THR A 176 -1.04 -2.77 -14.10
N ASN A 177 -1.06 -3.99 -13.54
CA ASN A 177 -2.10 -4.95 -13.84
C ASN A 177 -3.46 -4.38 -13.44
N PRO A 178 -4.55 -4.70 -14.15
CA PRO A 178 -5.88 -4.21 -13.78
C PRO A 178 -6.35 -4.80 -12.43
N PRO A 179 -7.30 -4.12 -11.77
CA PRO A 179 -7.98 -4.63 -10.59
C PRO A 179 -8.68 -5.96 -10.87
N VAL A 180 -8.77 -6.81 -9.85
CA VAL A 180 -9.59 -8.02 -9.90
C VAL A 180 -11.03 -7.66 -9.59
N VAL A 181 -11.98 -8.22 -10.34
CA VAL A 181 -13.42 -8.05 -10.08
C VAL A 181 -13.91 -9.24 -9.26
N ILE A 182 -14.45 -8.96 -8.08
CA ILE A 182 -14.97 -9.99 -7.17
C ILE A 182 -16.44 -9.70 -6.80
N GLY A 183 -17.16 -10.75 -6.38
CA GLY A 183 -18.60 -10.68 -6.08
C GLY A 183 -18.95 -10.19 -4.66
N GLY A 184 -17.95 -9.83 -3.86
CA GLY A 184 -18.12 -9.39 -2.48
C GLY A 184 -16.94 -8.59 -1.97
N LYS A 185 -17.07 -7.95 -0.81
CA LYS A 185 -16.00 -7.20 -0.18
C LYS A 185 -15.02 -8.16 0.49
N GLU A 186 -14.05 -8.64 -0.27
CA GLU A 186 -13.00 -9.54 0.23
C GLU A 186 -11.65 -8.83 0.29
N VAL A 187 -10.84 -9.25 1.26
CA VAL A 187 -9.45 -8.79 1.40
C VAL A 187 -8.65 -9.18 0.15
N PRO A 188 -7.71 -8.33 -0.32
CA PRO A 188 -6.74 -8.69 -1.35
C PRO A 188 -6.19 -10.12 -1.21
N THR A 189 -6.16 -10.88 -2.31
CA THR A 189 -5.68 -12.29 -2.31
C THR A 189 -4.47 -12.55 -3.19
N ILE A 190 -4.21 -11.69 -4.17
CA ILE A 190 -3.08 -11.81 -5.10
C ILE A 190 -2.22 -10.56 -5.04
N ASP A 191 -0.91 -10.65 -4.92
CA ASP A 191 -0.05 -9.47 -4.74
C ASP A 191 0.17 -8.65 -6.03
N GLU A 192 -0.19 -9.21 -7.18
CA GLU A 192 0.16 -8.66 -8.50
C GLU A 192 -0.93 -7.76 -9.12
N SER A 193 -2.16 -7.73 -8.60
CA SER A 193 -3.20 -6.85 -9.17
C SER A 193 -2.94 -5.39 -8.77
N GLY A 194 -3.04 -4.49 -9.75
CA GLY A 194 -2.85 -3.06 -9.57
C GLY A 194 -4.11 -2.27 -9.91
N PRO A 195 -4.03 -0.93 -9.90
CA PRO A 195 -5.09 -0.05 -10.37
C PRO A 195 -5.31 -0.12 -11.90
N GLY A 196 -4.40 -0.70 -12.67
CA GLY A 196 -4.45 -0.72 -14.13
C GLY A 196 -3.68 0.43 -14.79
N GLU A 197 -3.55 1.58 -14.11
CA GLU A 197 -2.70 2.71 -14.50
C GLU A 197 -2.07 3.36 -13.27
N ILE A 198 -0.81 3.78 -13.38
CA ILE A 198 -0.09 4.51 -12.33
C ILE A 198 0.68 5.67 -12.93
N ASP A 199 0.97 6.68 -12.12
CA ASP A 199 1.95 7.70 -12.50
C ASP A 199 3.36 7.06 -12.59
N PRO A 200 4.09 7.18 -13.71
CA PRO A 200 5.43 6.59 -13.86
C PRO A 200 6.48 7.20 -12.93
N ASP A 201 6.20 8.39 -12.40
CA ASP A 201 7.05 9.07 -11.42
C ASP A 201 6.58 8.82 -9.98
N ASN A 202 5.72 7.81 -9.74
CA ASN A 202 5.36 7.42 -8.40
C ASN A 202 6.61 6.98 -7.60
N PRO A 203 6.73 7.40 -6.33
CA PRO A 203 7.74 6.89 -5.41
C PRO A 203 7.56 5.39 -5.18
N ILE A 204 8.63 4.73 -4.75
CA ILE A 204 8.67 3.27 -4.51
C ILE A 204 8.36 2.92 -3.05
N GLY A 205 8.05 1.64 -2.79
CA GLY A 205 7.99 1.07 -1.45
C GLY A 205 9.35 0.56 -0.96
N PRO A 206 9.51 0.23 0.33
CA PRO A 206 8.51 0.35 1.40
C PRO A 206 8.20 1.81 1.76
N ILE A 207 7.09 2.02 2.48
CA ILE A 207 6.76 3.33 3.04
C ILE A 207 7.70 3.66 4.21
N GLU A 208 8.48 4.71 4.07
CA GLU A 208 9.35 5.25 5.12
C GLU A 208 8.56 6.08 6.13
N SER A 209 9.09 6.19 7.35
CA SER A 209 8.59 7.07 8.40
C SER A 209 9.76 7.82 9.02
N ASP A 210 9.51 9.01 9.58
CA ASP A 210 10.48 9.71 10.42
C ASP A 210 10.79 8.92 11.72
N ALA A 211 10.03 7.86 12.01
CA ALA A 211 10.32 6.89 13.08
C ALA A 211 11.17 5.71 12.60
N THR A 212 11.53 5.62 11.32
CA THR A 212 12.45 4.61 10.80
C THR A 212 13.86 4.89 11.29
N ARG A 213 14.54 3.85 11.76
CA ARG A 213 15.86 3.88 12.39
C ARG A 213 16.70 2.73 11.87
N MET A 214 18.01 2.89 11.97
CA MET A 214 18.98 1.84 11.69
C MET A 214 20.02 1.81 12.80
N GLY A 215 20.52 0.63 13.10
CA GLY A 215 21.51 0.40 14.14
C GLY A 215 22.40 -0.76 13.80
N ILE A 216 23.57 -0.80 14.44
CA ILE A 216 24.52 -1.91 14.36
C ILE A 216 24.57 -2.52 15.76
N PHE A 217 24.34 -3.82 15.87
CA PHE A 217 24.29 -4.53 17.14
C PHE A 217 25.26 -5.69 17.12
N LYS A 218 25.97 -5.92 18.21
CA LYS A 218 26.77 -7.12 18.38
C LYS A 218 25.86 -8.32 18.65
N LEU A 219 26.14 -9.45 18.02
CA LEU A 219 25.45 -10.72 18.29
C LEU A 219 26.11 -11.43 19.46
N ASP A 220 25.29 -12.02 20.32
CA ASP A 220 25.74 -12.90 21.39
C ASP A 220 26.14 -14.29 20.86
N ALA A 221 26.53 -15.20 21.76
CA ALA A 221 26.93 -16.56 21.39
C ALA A 221 25.80 -17.41 20.78
N ARG A 222 24.54 -16.97 20.91
CA ARG A 222 23.35 -17.62 20.32
C ARG A 222 22.96 -17.01 18.98
N GLY A 223 23.63 -15.94 18.55
CA GLY A 223 23.30 -15.20 17.34
C GLY A 223 22.20 -14.15 17.56
N THR A 224 21.88 -13.80 18.80
CA THR A 224 20.87 -12.79 19.13
C THR A 224 21.52 -11.41 19.30
N PRO A 225 20.97 -10.34 18.71
CA PRO A 225 21.48 -8.99 18.93
C PRO A 225 21.38 -8.56 20.39
N ILE A 226 22.43 -7.93 20.90
CA ILE A 226 22.42 -7.26 22.21
C ILE A 226 21.74 -5.89 22.02
N TRP A 227 20.40 -5.89 22.04
CA TRP A 227 19.59 -4.76 21.60
C TRP A 227 19.89 -3.45 22.33
N ASP A 228 20.09 -3.47 23.63
CA ASP A 228 20.37 -2.26 24.43
C ASP A 228 21.77 -1.65 24.16
N LYS A 229 22.53 -2.19 23.19
CA LYS A 229 23.89 -1.80 22.82
C LYS A 229 24.00 -1.52 21.32
N ASN A 230 23.41 -0.41 20.87
CA ASN A 230 23.60 0.05 19.50
C ASN A 230 24.97 0.70 19.30
N LEU A 231 25.82 0.08 18.49
CA LEU A 231 27.16 0.56 18.16
C LEU A 231 27.17 1.80 17.25
N ALA A 232 26.06 2.07 16.57
CA ALA A 232 25.89 3.24 15.71
C ALA A 232 25.33 4.47 16.46
N ASP A 233 25.03 4.34 17.76
CA ASP A 233 24.54 5.45 18.57
C ASP A 233 25.66 6.49 18.77
N ARG A 234 25.33 7.78 18.57
CA ARG A 234 26.26 8.91 18.71
C ARG A 234 26.80 9.08 20.13
N SER A 235 26.12 8.52 21.14
CA SER A 235 26.59 8.52 22.52
C SER A 235 27.75 7.52 22.76
N VAL A 236 27.96 6.56 21.85
CA VAL A 236 29.09 5.62 21.93
C VAL A 236 30.37 6.36 21.54
N SER A 237 31.20 6.67 22.53
CA SER A 237 32.45 7.40 22.34
C SER A 237 33.65 6.48 22.08
N ALA A 238 34.65 7.02 21.35
CA ALA A 238 35.97 6.42 21.21
C ALA A 238 36.67 6.42 22.58
N GLY A 239 36.44 5.37 23.37
CA GLY A 239 36.85 5.30 24.77
C GLY A 239 35.86 4.58 25.69
N THR A 240 34.70 4.15 25.16
CA THR A 240 33.82 3.24 25.90
C THR A 240 34.60 2.02 26.39
N THR A 241 34.31 1.59 27.62
CA THR A 241 34.91 0.39 28.23
C THR A 241 33.96 -0.80 28.23
N ASP A 242 32.71 -0.61 27.79
CA ASP A 242 31.71 -1.67 27.69
C ASP A 242 32.10 -2.65 26.57
N PRO A 243 32.44 -3.92 26.88
CA PRO A 243 32.85 -4.88 25.86
C PRO A 243 31.77 -5.20 24.81
N ALA A 244 30.48 -4.93 25.10
CA ALA A 244 29.41 -5.10 24.14
C ALA A 244 29.39 -3.99 23.07
N LEU A 245 29.96 -2.83 23.37
CA LEU A 245 30.08 -1.67 22.47
C LEU A 245 31.45 -1.56 21.80
N ILE A 246 32.35 -2.52 22.01
CA ILE A 246 33.69 -2.56 21.42
C ILE A 246 33.77 -3.77 20.47
N PRO A 247 33.63 -3.57 19.15
CA PRO A 247 33.88 -4.62 18.18
C PRO A 247 35.31 -5.13 18.24
N LYS A 248 35.47 -6.44 18.10
CA LYS A 248 36.76 -7.13 18.04
C LYS A 248 36.75 -8.15 16.92
N TYR A 249 37.93 -8.48 16.42
CA TYR A 249 38.11 -9.60 15.50
C TYR A 249 37.46 -10.88 16.05
N GLY A 250 36.68 -11.56 15.20
CA GLY A 250 35.83 -12.70 15.55
C GLY A 250 34.40 -12.36 15.97
N ASP A 251 34.06 -11.10 16.25
CA ASP A 251 32.68 -10.71 16.57
C ASP A 251 31.77 -10.77 15.34
N LYS A 252 30.50 -11.10 15.57
CA LYS A 252 29.43 -10.96 14.58
C LYS A 252 28.59 -9.74 14.90
N LEU A 253 28.32 -8.93 13.91
CA LEU A 253 27.50 -7.73 14.02
C LEU A 253 26.29 -7.84 13.07
N ALA A 254 25.16 -7.30 13.49
CA ALA A 254 23.94 -7.20 12.71
C ALA A 254 23.55 -5.73 12.49
N ALA A 255 23.33 -5.36 11.23
CA ALA A 255 22.64 -4.15 10.84
C ALA A 255 21.13 -4.44 10.77
N VAL A 256 20.36 -3.65 11.51
CA VAL A 256 18.91 -3.82 11.65
C VAL A 256 18.23 -2.50 11.34
N VAL A 257 17.20 -2.54 10.50
CA VAL A 257 16.31 -1.40 10.23
C VAL A 257 14.98 -1.66 10.92
N TRP A 258 14.45 -0.68 11.63
CA TRP A 258 13.15 -0.79 12.28
C TRP A 258 12.37 0.51 12.18
N THR A 259 11.06 0.42 12.33
CA THR A 259 10.21 1.57 12.59
C THR A 259 9.85 1.57 14.07
N ALA A 260 10.27 2.61 14.78
CA ALA A 260 9.94 2.80 16.18
C ALA A 260 8.46 3.14 16.34
N SER A 261 7.81 2.53 17.33
CA SER A 261 6.51 2.98 17.81
C SER A 261 6.59 4.37 18.45
N GLU A 262 5.46 5.05 18.60
CA GLU A 262 5.40 6.36 19.27
C GLU A 262 6.02 6.34 20.68
N ALA A 263 5.91 5.22 21.40
CA ALA A 263 6.50 5.04 22.72
C ALA A 263 8.04 4.98 22.70
N ASN A 264 8.65 4.63 21.55
CA ASN A 264 10.07 4.31 21.43
C ASN A 264 10.84 5.20 20.44
N VAL A 265 10.22 6.27 19.89
CA VAL A 265 10.85 7.12 18.86
C VAL A 265 12.21 7.71 19.28
N GLY A 266 12.42 7.87 20.59
CA GLY A 266 13.67 8.36 21.19
C GLY A 266 14.71 7.29 21.54
N ASN A 267 14.36 6.00 21.46
CA ASN A 267 15.30 4.92 21.76
C ASN A 267 16.28 4.72 20.60
N SER A 268 17.53 4.42 20.92
CA SER A 268 18.54 4.06 19.93
C SER A 268 18.56 2.57 19.58
N TYR A 269 17.61 1.80 20.09
CA TYR A 269 17.47 0.38 19.84
C TYR A 269 16.00 -0.01 19.71
N PRO A 270 15.69 -1.10 19.00
CA PRO A 270 14.32 -1.51 18.80
C PRO A 270 13.80 -2.41 19.92
N ASP A 271 12.50 -2.33 20.18
CA ASP A 271 11.76 -3.33 20.93
C ASP A 271 11.09 -4.34 19.99
N LEU A 272 11.90 -5.29 19.51
CA LEU A 272 11.47 -6.42 18.65
C LEU A 272 11.14 -7.69 19.44
N GLY A 273 10.79 -7.56 20.73
CA GLY A 273 10.60 -8.70 21.63
C GLY A 273 9.67 -9.78 21.06
N GLU A 274 9.94 -11.05 21.38
CA GLU A 274 9.24 -12.19 20.77
C GLU A 274 7.75 -12.30 21.17
N THR A 275 7.37 -11.75 22.33
CA THR A 275 6.03 -11.93 22.90
C THR A 275 5.12 -10.72 22.76
N SER A 276 5.67 -9.51 22.62
CA SER A 276 4.90 -8.27 22.45
C SER A 276 5.76 -7.18 21.83
N PRO A 277 6.20 -7.33 20.57
CA PRO A 277 7.01 -6.31 19.92
C PRO A 277 6.18 -5.04 19.74
N THR A 278 6.73 -3.90 20.17
CA THR A 278 6.11 -2.60 19.93
C THR A 278 6.67 -1.93 18.68
N ASP A 279 7.92 -2.23 18.34
CA ASP A 279 8.56 -1.75 17.11
C ASP A 279 8.45 -2.80 15.99
N THR A 280 8.56 -2.34 14.75
CA THR A 280 8.45 -3.21 13.57
C THR A 280 9.81 -3.36 12.89
N ASP A 281 10.34 -4.58 12.83
CA ASP A 281 11.53 -4.90 12.02
C ASP A 281 11.21 -4.69 10.53
N GLN A 282 12.05 -3.91 9.86
CA GLN A 282 11.97 -3.54 8.45
C GLN A 282 13.11 -4.12 7.62
N SER A 283 14.03 -4.86 8.23
CA SER A 283 15.31 -5.23 7.61
C SER A 283 15.16 -6.04 6.33
N GLN A 284 14.12 -6.86 6.21
CA GLN A 284 13.80 -7.62 4.99
C GLN A 284 13.52 -6.75 3.76
N ALA A 285 13.15 -5.47 3.96
CA ALA A 285 12.92 -4.54 2.87
C ALA A 285 14.17 -3.88 2.31
N TYR A 286 15.34 -4.14 2.90
CA TYR A 286 16.58 -3.45 2.54
C TYR A 286 17.69 -4.43 2.16
N THR A 287 18.57 -3.97 1.28
CA THR A 287 19.88 -4.57 1.03
C THR A 287 20.96 -3.78 1.78
N PHE A 288 21.85 -4.49 2.45
CA PHE A 288 22.89 -3.89 3.29
C PHE A 288 24.25 -3.88 2.60
N THR A 289 24.90 -2.72 2.60
CA THR A 289 26.28 -2.57 2.12
C THR A 289 27.17 -2.08 3.24
N TRP A 290 28.22 -2.83 3.55
CA TRP A 290 29.19 -2.48 4.59
C TRP A 290 30.40 -1.78 3.98
N SER A 291 30.89 -0.75 4.66
CA SER A 291 32.07 0.01 4.26
C SER A 291 32.83 0.51 5.48
N LEU A 292 34.03 1.07 5.27
CA LEU A 292 34.82 1.67 6.34
C LEU A 292 34.81 3.19 6.20
N THR A 293 34.88 3.87 7.34
CA THR A 293 35.06 5.31 7.42
C THR A 293 36.10 5.69 8.47
N GLY A 294 36.46 6.97 8.50
CA GLY A 294 37.46 7.51 9.40
C GLY A 294 38.90 7.36 8.91
N THR A 295 39.85 7.49 9.83
CA THR A 295 41.30 7.44 9.57
C THR A 295 41.98 6.63 10.67
N ALA A 296 42.78 5.66 10.29
CA ALA A 296 43.57 4.83 11.19
C ALA A 296 45.04 4.86 10.75
N ASP A 297 45.97 5.03 11.69
CA ASP A 297 47.42 5.07 11.42
C ASP A 297 47.84 6.04 10.29
N GLY A 298 47.11 7.16 10.16
CA GLY A 298 47.34 8.17 9.12
C GLY A 298 46.82 7.80 7.72
N ILE A 299 46.06 6.73 7.59
CA ILE A 299 45.45 6.26 6.34
C ILE A 299 43.94 6.45 6.42
N ALA A 300 43.38 7.20 5.48
CA ALA A 300 41.93 7.38 5.37
C ALA A 300 41.28 6.14 4.76
N ALA A 301 40.05 5.83 5.19
CA ALA A 301 39.26 4.77 4.58
C ALA A 301 38.89 5.13 3.13
N ASN A 302 38.94 4.14 2.24
CA ASN A 302 38.40 4.26 0.90
C ASN A 302 36.88 4.14 0.95
N THR A 303 36.18 5.27 0.87
CA THR A 303 34.72 5.36 0.97
C THR A 303 33.96 4.78 -0.23
N THR A 304 34.68 4.42 -1.31
CA THR A 304 34.09 3.78 -2.50
C THR A 304 34.22 2.27 -2.50
N GLU A 305 35.00 1.72 -1.56
CA GLU A 305 35.24 0.29 -1.44
C GLU A 305 34.38 -0.32 -0.33
N ASN A 306 33.67 -1.39 -0.69
CA ASN A 306 32.83 -2.12 0.24
C ASN A 306 33.63 -3.22 0.95
N VAL A 307 33.30 -3.45 2.22
CA VAL A 307 33.76 -4.63 2.95
C VAL A 307 32.87 -5.80 2.55
N THR A 308 33.44 -6.81 1.91
CA THR A 308 32.71 -8.03 1.49
C THR A 308 33.01 -9.25 2.37
N GLN A 309 34.12 -9.22 3.10
CA GLN A 309 34.59 -10.35 3.90
C GLN A 309 33.74 -10.52 5.16
N GLY A 310 33.21 -11.73 5.35
CA GLY A 310 32.33 -12.06 6.47
C GLY A 310 30.90 -11.50 6.32
N VAL A 311 30.59 -10.82 5.21
CA VAL A 311 29.25 -10.27 4.97
C VAL A 311 28.29 -11.37 4.56
N SER A 312 27.13 -11.40 5.19
CA SER A 312 26.03 -12.31 4.89
C SER A 312 24.70 -11.66 5.28
N VAL A 313 23.60 -12.39 5.11
CA VAL A 313 22.26 -11.94 5.49
C VAL A 313 21.66 -13.02 6.39
N ASP A 314 21.08 -12.60 7.51
CA ASP A 314 20.38 -13.53 8.41
C ASP A 314 19.23 -14.23 7.66
N SER A 315 19.08 -15.54 7.83
CA SER A 315 18.08 -16.28 7.05
C SER A 315 16.65 -15.97 7.47
N THR A 316 16.45 -15.63 8.75
CA THR A 316 15.13 -15.45 9.38
C THR A 316 14.63 -14.02 9.24
N HIS A 317 15.41 -13.05 9.71
CA HIS A 317 15.03 -11.64 9.81
C HIS A 317 15.62 -10.78 8.70
N LYS A 318 16.52 -11.33 7.89
CA LYS A 318 17.21 -10.63 6.79
C LYS A 318 18.04 -9.42 7.25
N TRP A 319 18.50 -9.43 8.50
CA TRP A 319 19.50 -8.48 8.98
C TRP A 319 20.77 -8.57 8.13
N GLY A 320 21.41 -7.44 7.89
CA GLY A 320 22.74 -7.42 7.29
C GLY A 320 23.75 -7.91 8.32
N ILE A 321 24.42 -9.03 8.07
CA ILE A 321 25.39 -9.60 9.01
C ILE A 321 26.80 -9.33 8.51
N ILE A 322 27.72 -9.02 9.43
CA ILE A 322 29.16 -9.04 9.18
C ILE A 322 29.88 -9.78 10.31
N GLU A 323 30.62 -10.83 9.95
CA GLU A 323 31.58 -11.49 10.83
C GLU A 323 32.96 -10.86 10.66
N LEU A 324 33.44 -10.19 11.71
CA LEU A 324 34.78 -9.61 11.70
C LEU A 324 35.81 -10.75 11.67
N GLY A 325 36.79 -10.66 10.77
CA GLY A 325 37.82 -11.67 10.59
C GLY A 325 38.53 -12.00 11.91
N THR A 326 39.14 -13.17 12.02
CA THR A 326 39.85 -13.58 13.25
C THR A 326 41.23 -12.94 13.40
N ASN A 327 41.72 -12.30 12.34
CA ASN A 327 42.99 -11.56 12.31
C ASN A 327 42.95 -10.49 11.20
N ASN A 328 43.93 -9.59 11.20
CA ASN A 328 44.01 -8.47 10.25
C ASN A 328 44.20 -8.90 8.78
N SER A 329 44.81 -10.06 8.53
CA SER A 329 45.18 -10.49 7.18
C SER A 329 43.99 -10.74 6.25
N VAL A 330 42.82 -11.01 6.85
CA VAL A 330 41.53 -11.16 6.14
C VAL A 330 41.21 -9.93 5.29
N TYR A 331 41.72 -8.77 5.68
CA TYR A 331 41.41 -7.47 5.08
C TYR A 331 42.56 -6.88 4.27
N ASN A 332 43.62 -7.64 4.02
CA ASN A 332 44.82 -7.16 3.30
C ASN A 332 44.55 -6.80 1.83
N SER A 333 43.43 -7.24 1.24
CA SER A 333 43.05 -6.84 -0.12
C SER A 333 42.40 -5.46 -0.15
N LEU A 334 41.88 -4.96 0.98
CA LEU A 334 41.19 -3.69 1.01
C LEU A 334 42.16 -2.53 0.80
N ASN A 335 41.71 -1.53 0.07
CA ASN A 335 42.40 -0.31 -0.30
C ASN A 335 43.78 -0.60 -0.90
N GLY A 336 43.85 -1.62 -1.75
CA GLY A 336 45.09 -2.08 -2.37
C GLY A 336 46.15 -2.55 -1.36
N GLY A 337 45.75 -2.97 -0.17
CA GLY A 337 46.64 -3.39 0.91
C GLY A 337 47.30 -2.25 1.69
N ALA A 338 46.79 -1.02 1.56
CA ALA A 338 47.30 0.10 2.35
C ALA A 338 47.03 -0.05 3.86
N TYR A 339 46.00 -0.79 4.26
CA TYR A 339 45.61 -0.94 5.65
C TYR A 339 46.55 -1.87 6.44
N LYS A 340 47.51 -1.28 7.16
CA LYS A 340 48.59 -1.99 7.88
C LYS A 340 48.09 -2.94 8.96
N ALA A 341 47.01 -2.58 9.66
CA ALA A 341 46.41 -3.38 10.74
C ALA A 341 45.07 -4.01 10.33
N GLY A 342 44.83 -4.18 9.02
CA GLY A 342 43.51 -4.55 8.50
C GLY A 342 42.50 -3.43 8.82
N ILE A 343 41.28 -3.80 9.22
CA ILE A 343 40.21 -2.82 9.51
C ILE A 343 40.28 -2.23 10.92
N GLN A 344 41.26 -2.63 11.73
CA GLN A 344 41.40 -2.11 13.09
C GLN A 344 41.67 -0.59 13.08
N GLY A 345 40.96 0.13 13.95
CA GLY A 345 41.08 1.59 14.09
C GLY A 345 40.16 2.39 13.17
N PHE A 346 39.55 1.75 12.16
CA PHE A 346 38.50 2.34 11.36
C PHE A 346 37.13 2.22 12.03
N GLN A 347 36.20 3.06 11.60
CA GLN A 347 34.79 2.94 11.95
C GLN A 347 34.08 2.11 10.87
N LEU A 348 33.19 1.23 11.30
CA LEU A 348 32.34 0.46 10.40
C LEU A 348 31.10 1.28 10.05
N GLN A 349 30.77 1.36 8.77
CA GLN A 349 29.57 2.00 8.25
C GLN A 349 28.71 0.96 7.52
N VAL A 350 27.39 1.14 7.60
CA VAL A 350 26.42 0.36 6.82
C VAL A 350 25.44 1.29 6.14
N GLU A 351 25.12 0.98 4.89
CA GLU A 351 24.02 1.59 4.14
C GLU A 351 22.92 0.55 3.90
N ALA A 352 21.67 0.96 4.09
CA ALA A 352 20.47 0.18 3.75
C ALA A 352 19.79 0.84 2.55
N ARG A 353 19.46 0.06 1.51
CA ARG A 353 18.83 0.52 0.26
C ARG A 353 17.69 -0.37 -0.18
#